data_AF-A0AAD4FQM1-F1
#
_entry.id   AF-A0AAD4FQM1-F1
#
_cell.length_a   1.000
_cell.length_b   1.000
_cell.length_c   1.000
_cell.angle_alpha   90.00
_cell.angle_beta   90.00
_cell.angle_gamma   90.00
#
_symmetry.space_group_name_H-M   'P 1'
#
loop_
_entity.id
_entity.type
_entity.pdbx_description
1 polymer ?
#
loop_
_entity_poly.entity_id
_entity_poly.type
_entity_poly.pdbx_seq_one_letter_code
_entity_poly.pdbx_strand_id
1 'polypeptide(L)'
;MANFSTHLKASVVTSAALSTIILAVNLVPILQVCGLFIIGSLAGLVPDLDSDRSKSLNTLFSIFTLAVSAIVVLSFDFDSLTEIWAILLLIYGFIHFLIKPIFEHFTVHRGSFHSISAVVLVVLTTLNLTIWLDFSITLAVLSAIYVLVGCLTHLILDECYSVDINNREIKASFGSALKLFDTRYIIATLFQFTFIGLNIYWMSNGYDEISNTLLHIKNTLIQMQFLPNLTKYQF
;
A
#
# COMPACT_ATOMS: atom_id res chain seq x y z
N MET A 1 -0.03 -1.46 20.38
CA MET A 1 -0.51 -1.04 19.05
C MET A 1 -0.77 0.45 19.12
N ALA A 2 -0.27 1.19 18.15
CA ALA A 2 -0.66 2.57 18.02
C ALA A 2 -2.14 2.64 17.63
N ASN A 3 -2.76 3.81 17.78
CA ASN A 3 -4.15 3.96 17.34
C ASN A 3 -4.18 4.30 15.83
N PHE A 4 -5.36 4.13 15.21
CA PHE A 4 -5.59 4.43 13.79
C PHE A 4 -5.04 5.80 13.35
N SER A 5 -5.25 6.83 14.18
CA SER A 5 -4.81 8.19 13.84
C SER A 5 -3.28 8.31 13.82
N THR A 6 -2.58 7.57 14.67
CA THR A 6 -1.12 7.53 14.69
C THR A 6 -0.58 6.81 13.46
N HIS A 7 -1.17 5.67 13.07
CA HIS A 7 -0.78 4.97 11.85
C HIS A 7 -0.96 5.84 10.61
N LEU A 8 -2.15 6.43 10.43
CA LEU A 8 -2.41 7.30 9.28
C LEU A 8 -1.45 8.50 9.25
N LYS A 9 -1.22 9.17 10.38
CA LYS A 9 -0.29 10.30 10.44
C LYS A 9 1.13 9.89 10.10
N ALA A 10 1.61 8.77 10.65
CA ALA A 10 2.94 8.26 10.36
C ALA A 10 3.10 7.93 8.87
N SER A 11 2.12 7.26 8.27
CA SER A 11 2.10 6.93 6.84
C SER A 11 2.03 8.17 5.95
N VAL A 12 1.25 9.19 6.33
CA VAL A 12 1.23 10.48 5.63
C VAL A 12 2.60 11.15 5.66
N VAL A 13 3.29 11.15 6.81
CA VAL A 13 4.62 11.75 6.93
C VAL A 13 5.66 10.98 6.09
N THR A 14 5.69 9.66 6.17
CA THR A 14 6.65 8.85 5.40
C THR A 14 6.38 8.93 3.90
N SER A 15 5.11 8.95 3.50
CA SER A 15 4.72 9.11 2.10
C SER A 15 5.03 10.51 1.56
N ALA A 16 4.78 11.57 2.33
CA ALA A 16 5.15 12.93 1.96
C ALA A 16 6.67 13.08 1.78
N ALA A 17 7.46 12.51 2.70
CA ALA A 17 8.92 12.51 2.60
C ALA A 17 9.38 11.83 1.30
N LEU A 18 8.88 10.62 1.00
CA LEU A 18 9.15 9.95 -0.27
C LEU A 18 8.75 10.79 -1.48
N SER A 19 7.59 11.46 -1.43
CA SER A 19 7.13 12.31 -2.54
C SER A 19 8.05 13.49 -2.79
N THR A 20 8.58 14.13 -1.74
CA THR A 20 9.56 15.21 -1.93
C THR A 20 10.84 14.73 -2.61
N ILE A 21 11.31 13.52 -2.27
CA ILE A 21 12.47 12.90 -2.92
C ILE A 21 12.18 12.65 -4.40
N ILE A 22 11.03 12.03 -4.72
CA ILE A 22 10.65 11.73 -6.10
C ILE A 22 10.45 13.01 -6.94
N LEU A 23 9.92 14.09 -6.33
CA LEU A 23 9.83 15.40 -6.98
C LEU A 23 11.19 15.99 -7.29
N ALA A 24 12.17 15.84 -6.38
CA ALA A 24 13.52 16.35 -6.58
C ALA A 24 14.24 15.65 -7.75
N VAL A 25 13.96 14.37 -7.99
CA VAL A 25 14.56 13.60 -9.09
C VAL A 25 13.72 13.55 -10.37
N ASN A 26 12.48 14.04 -10.34
CA ASN A 26 11.56 14.15 -11.49
C ASN A 26 11.40 12.83 -12.28
N LEU A 27 11.27 11.70 -11.58
CA LEU A 27 11.13 10.37 -12.21
C LEU A 27 9.77 10.14 -12.88
N VAL A 28 8.72 10.80 -12.38
CA VAL A 28 7.36 10.69 -12.88
C VAL A 28 6.66 12.06 -12.82
N PRO A 29 5.63 12.32 -13.65
CA PRO A 29 4.86 13.56 -13.60
C PRO A 29 4.27 13.86 -12.22
N ILE A 30 4.14 15.15 -11.88
CA ILE A 30 3.62 15.63 -10.58
C ILE A 30 2.30 14.97 -10.17
N LEU A 31 1.38 14.78 -11.12
CA LEU A 31 0.08 14.16 -10.84
C LEU A 31 0.23 12.71 -10.36
N GLN A 32 1.18 11.97 -10.95
CA GLN A 32 1.50 10.61 -10.53
C GLN A 32 2.16 10.60 -9.15
N VAL A 33 2.98 11.61 -8.82
CA VAL A 33 3.52 11.77 -7.46
C VAL A 33 2.41 12.01 -6.44
N CYS A 34 1.40 12.83 -6.76
CA CYS A 34 0.23 13.01 -5.89
C CYS A 34 -0.53 11.67 -5.71
N GLY A 35 -0.67 10.88 -6.76
CA GLY A 35 -1.23 9.53 -6.67
C GLY A 35 -0.42 8.61 -5.76
N LEU A 36 0.91 8.58 -5.92
CA LEU A 36 1.82 7.82 -5.07
C LEU A 36 1.71 8.24 -3.60
N PHE A 37 1.64 9.55 -3.33
CA PHE A 37 1.43 10.08 -1.98
C PHE A 37 0.16 9.52 -1.32
N ILE A 38 -0.96 9.50 -2.06
CA ILE A 38 -2.22 8.95 -1.56
C ILE A 38 -2.09 7.44 -1.32
N ILE A 39 -1.54 6.71 -2.28
CA ILE A 39 -1.34 5.26 -2.19
C ILE A 39 -0.48 4.91 -0.97
N GLY A 40 0.67 5.55 -0.78
CA GLY A 40 1.56 5.29 0.36
C GLY A 40 0.93 5.65 1.71
N SER A 41 0.19 6.76 1.77
CA SER A 41 -0.53 7.17 2.97
C SER A 41 -1.59 6.15 3.39
N LEU A 42 -2.32 5.58 2.42
CA LEU A 42 -3.33 4.56 2.66
C LEU A 42 -2.73 3.17 2.90
N ALA A 43 -1.59 2.87 2.29
CA ALA A 43 -0.92 1.57 2.41
C ALA A 43 -0.56 1.23 3.86
N GLY A 44 -0.20 2.22 4.68
CA GLY A 44 0.06 1.96 6.10
C GLY A 44 -1.18 1.70 6.96
N LEU A 45 -2.38 1.66 6.36
CA LEU A 45 -3.58 1.13 7.00
C LEU A 45 -3.89 -0.31 6.57
N VAL A 46 -3.23 -0.82 5.52
CA VAL A 46 -3.48 -2.15 4.96
C VAL A 46 -3.26 -3.27 5.97
N PRO A 47 -2.19 -3.28 6.79
CA PRO A 47 -2.01 -4.35 7.79
C PRO A 47 -3.13 -4.38 8.85
N ASP A 48 -3.82 -3.26 9.04
CA ASP A 48 -4.95 -3.10 9.96
C ASP A 48 -6.29 -3.55 9.36
N LEU A 49 -6.33 -3.98 8.10
CA LEU A 49 -7.52 -4.59 7.50
C LEU A 49 -7.97 -5.83 8.28
N ASP A 50 -7.05 -6.51 8.96
CA ASP A 50 -7.34 -7.65 9.82
C ASP A 50 -8.10 -7.25 11.11
N SER A 51 -8.40 -5.97 11.34
CA SER A 51 -9.03 -5.51 12.58
C SER A 51 -10.56 -5.58 12.59
N ASP A 52 -11.10 -6.36 13.55
CA ASP A 52 -12.53 -6.56 13.76
C ASP A 52 -13.28 -5.23 13.86
N ARG A 53 -14.35 -5.09 13.03
CA ARG A 53 -15.34 -3.99 13.06
C ARG A 53 -14.74 -2.61 13.36
N SER A 54 -13.57 -2.31 12.81
CA SER A 54 -12.88 -1.09 13.13
C SER A 54 -13.26 0.03 12.17
N LYS A 55 -13.14 1.28 12.66
CA LYS A 55 -13.26 2.47 11.82
C LYS A 55 -12.26 2.43 10.64
N SER A 56 -11.12 1.78 10.82
CA SER A 56 -10.08 1.61 9.78
C SER A 56 -10.60 0.78 8.60
N LEU A 57 -11.15 -0.40 8.89
CA LEU A 57 -11.69 -1.31 7.88
C LEU A 57 -12.79 -0.65 7.05
N ASN A 58 -13.75 0.01 7.71
CA ASN A 58 -14.83 0.73 7.04
C ASN A 58 -14.30 1.87 6.15
N THR A 59 -13.29 2.61 6.62
CA THR A 59 -12.69 3.70 5.85
C THR A 59 -11.98 3.18 4.61
N LEU A 60 -11.17 2.12 4.75
CA LEU A 60 -10.44 1.52 3.62
C LEU A 60 -11.39 0.94 2.57
N PHE A 61 -12.40 0.17 2.97
CA PHE A 61 -13.38 -0.37 2.03
C PHE A 61 -14.20 0.74 1.35
N SER A 62 -14.47 1.86 2.03
CA SER A 62 -15.15 3.01 1.41
C SER A 62 -14.27 3.70 0.37
N ILE A 63 -12.98 3.89 0.67
CA ILE A 63 -12.01 4.46 -0.29
C ILE A 63 -11.83 3.54 -1.49
N PHE A 64 -11.71 2.23 -1.25
CA PHE A 64 -11.61 1.23 -2.30
C PHE A 64 -12.86 1.23 -3.19
N THR A 65 -14.04 1.28 -2.59
CA THR A 65 -15.30 1.39 -3.32
C THR A 65 -15.33 2.64 -4.19
N LEU A 66 -14.94 3.79 -3.65
CA LEU A 66 -14.87 5.04 -4.40
C LEU A 66 -13.88 4.95 -5.58
N ALA A 67 -12.72 4.32 -5.37
CA ALA A 67 -11.73 4.14 -6.43
C ALA A 67 -12.24 3.24 -7.56
N VAL A 68 -12.82 2.08 -7.23
CA VAL A 68 -13.43 1.16 -8.21
C VAL A 68 -14.58 1.84 -8.95
N SER A 69 -15.44 2.57 -8.23
CA SER A 69 -16.52 3.36 -8.81
C SER A 69 -15.99 4.40 -9.80
N ALA A 70 -14.94 5.14 -9.45
CA ALA A 70 -14.34 6.12 -10.34
C ALA A 70 -13.75 5.47 -11.60
N ILE A 71 -13.03 4.34 -11.46
CA ILE A 71 -12.48 3.60 -12.59
C ILE A 71 -13.62 3.16 -13.53
N VAL A 72 -14.67 2.52 -13.01
CA VAL A 72 -15.78 2.05 -13.85
C VAL A 72 -16.48 3.23 -14.56
N VAL A 73 -16.76 4.32 -13.86
CA VAL A 73 -17.42 5.48 -14.48
C VAL A 73 -16.55 6.16 -15.54
N LEU A 74 -15.22 6.14 -15.39
CA LEU A 74 -14.28 6.74 -16.34
C LEU A 74 -13.91 5.81 -17.51
N SER A 75 -14.10 4.50 -17.37
CA SER A 75 -13.71 3.50 -18.37
C SER A 75 -14.83 3.08 -19.31
N PHE A 76 -16.09 3.38 -18.99
CA PHE A 76 -17.25 2.99 -19.78
C PHE A 76 -18.09 4.21 -20.16
N ASP A 77 -18.65 4.17 -21.37
CA ASP A 77 -19.67 5.12 -21.81
C ASP A 77 -21.03 4.70 -21.25
N PHE A 78 -21.77 5.68 -20.72
CA PHE A 78 -23.12 5.49 -20.19
C PHE A 78 -24.09 6.43 -20.90
N ASP A 79 -25.24 5.92 -21.31
CA ASP A 79 -26.21 6.68 -22.10
C ASP A 79 -27.14 7.51 -21.21
N SER A 80 -27.20 7.19 -19.91
CA SER A 80 -28.13 7.82 -18.97
C SER A 80 -27.56 8.01 -17.57
N LEU A 81 -28.01 9.05 -16.88
CA LEU A 81 -27.69 9.27 -15.46
C LEU A 81 -28.16 8.09 -14.58
N THR A 82 -29.25 7.43 -14.97
CA THR A 82 -29.78 6.25 -14.28
C THR A 82 -28.84 5.05 -14.33
N GLU A 83 -28.16 4.81 -15.45
CA GLU A 83 -27.15 3.74 -15.54
C GLU A 83 -25.96 4.01 -14.62
N ILE A 84 -25.50 5.26 -14.57
CA ILE A 84 -24.41 5.68 -13.68
C ILE A 84 -24.78 5.44 -12.21
N TRP A 85 -25.97 5.89 -11.77
CA TRP A 85 -26.41 5.62 -10.40
C TRP A 85 -26.60 4.13 -10.11
N ALA A 86 -27.14 3.38 -11.07
CA ALA A 86 -27.34 1.93 -10.93
C ALA A 86 -26.00 1.19 -10.76
N ILE A 87 -25.00 1.48 -11.59
CA ILE A 87 -23.68 0.82 -11.50
C ILE A 87 -22.94 1.23 -10.23
N LEU A 88 -23.03 2.50 -9.82
CA LEU A 88 -22.43 2.98 -8.57
C LEU A 88 -23.03 2.28 -7.34
N LEU A 89 -24.37 2.14 -7.30
CA LEU A 89 -25.07 1.40 -6.24
C LEU A 89 -24.72 -0.09 -6.26
N LEU A 90 -24.60 -0.69 -7.45
CA LEU A 90 -24.21 -2.09 -7.60
C LEU A 90 -22.80 -2.32 -7.07
N ILE A 91 -21.82 -1.49 -7.44
CA ILE A 91 -20.44 -1.57 -6.95
C ILE A 91 -20.41 -1.41 -5.44
N TYR A 92 -21.09 -0.39 -4.90
CA TYR A 92 -21.17 -0.17 -3.45
C TYR A 92 -21.75 -1.40 -2.74
N GLY A 93 -22.87 -1.92 -3.23
CA GLY A 93 -23.53 -3.07 -2.65
C GLY A 93 -22.68 -4.33 -2.72
N PHE A 94 -22.03 -4.59 -3.85
CA PHE A 94 -21.14 -5.73 -4.04
C PHE A 94 -19.94 -5.67 -3.09
N ILE A 95 -19.27 -4.52 -2.98
CA ILE A 95 -18.10 -4.39 -2.12
C ILE A 95 -18.50 -4.45 -0.64
N HIS A 96 -19.51 -3.71 -0.20
CA HIS A 96 -19.84 -3.57 1.22
C HIS A 96 -20.68 -4.72 1.78
N PHE A 97 -21.52 -5.39 0.97
CA PHE A 97 -22.39 -6.47 1.45
C PHE A 97 -21.94 -7.88 1.02
N LEU A 98 -21.03 -8.02 0.05
CA LEU A 98 -20.47 -9.32 -0.32
C LEU A 98 -18.98 -9.44 0.00
N ILE A 99 -18.13 -8.59 -0.60
CA ILE A 99 -16.67 -8.72 -0.44
C ILE A 99 -16.26 -8.47 1.00
N LYS A 100 -16.71 -7.36 1.60
CA LYS A 100 -16.30 -6.96 2.95
C LYS A 100 -16.67 -8.01 4.01
N PRO A 101 -17.90 -8.57 4.06
CA PRO A 101 -18.23 -9.62 5.03
C PRO A 101 -17.45 -10.92 4.81
N ILE A 102 -17.16 -11.30 3.55
CA ILE A 102 -16.30 -12.45 3.24
C ILE A 102 -14.89 -12.20 3.78
N PHE A 103 -14.35 -11.02 3.52
CA PHE A 103 -13.05 -10.61 4.02
C PHE A 103 -13.00 -10.69 5.56
N GLU A 104 -13.95 -10.06 6.25
CA GLU A 104 -14.12 -10.11 7.71
C GLU A 104 -14.27 -11.53 8.28
N HIS A 105 -14.75 -12.49 7.49
CA HIS A 105 -14.86 -13.88 7.92
C HIS A 105 -13.52 -14.63 7.87
N PHE A 106 -12.67 -14.30 6.89
CA PHE A 106 -11.37 -14.95 6.70
C PHE A 106 -10.21 -14.22 7.40
N THR A 107 -10.40 -12.96 7.77
CA THR A 107 -9.45 -12.17 8.54
C THR A 107 -9.77 -12.24 10.03
N VAL A 108 -8.74 -12.41 10.86
CA VAL A 108 -8.85 -12.50 12.31
C VAL A 108 -7.88 -11.50 12.91
N HIS A 109 -8.32 -10.69 13.88
CA HIS A 109 -7.48 -9.66 14.48
C HIS A 109 -6.07 -10.14 14.88
N ARG A 110 -5.05 -9.57 14.22
CA ARG A 110 -3.61 -9.94 14.33
C ARG A 110 -3.27 -11.34 13.81
N GLY A 111 -3.98 -11.77 12.78
CA GLY A 111 -3.75 -12.99 12.04
C GLY A 111 -2.64 -12.83 11.02
N SER A 112 -2.80 -13.49 9.87
CA SER A 112 -1.74 -13.59 8.87
C SER A 112 -1.44 -12.27 8.15
N PHE A 113 -2.35 -11.29 8.14
CA PHE A 113 -2.16 -10.01 7.44
C PHE A 113 -1.23 -9.02 8.17
N HIS A 114 -0.99 -9.25 9.46
CA HIS A 114 -0.03 -8.50 10.25
C HIS A 114 1.34 -9.22 10.27
N SER A 115 1.93 -9.44 9.09
CA SER A 115 3.19 -10.19 8.91
C SER A 115 3.98 -9.67 7.71
N ILE A 116 5.28 -9.99 7.66
CA ILE A 116 6.14 -9.64 6.52
C ILE A 116 5.69 -10.36 5.25
N SER A 117 5.21 -11.61 5.32
CA SER A 117 4.66 -12.31 4.14
C SER A 117 3.47 -11.57 3.54
N ALA A 118 2.58 -11.02 4.38
CA ALA A 118 1.48 -10.18 3.90
C ALA A 118 1.98 -8.90 3.21
N VAL A 119 2.99 -8.23 3.76
CA VAL A 119 3.60 -7.06 3.12
C VAL A 119 4.15 -7.42 1.74
N VAL A 120 4.90 -8.52 1.62
CA VAL A 120 5.43 -9.01 0.35
C VAL A 120 4.31 -9.28 -0.65
N LEU A 121 3.23 -9.95 -0.22
CA LEU A 121 2.07 -10.20 -1.06
C LEU A 121 1.47 -8.90 -1.62
N VAL A 122 1.20 -7.92 -0.75
CA VAL A 122 0.57 -6.66 -1.16
C VAL A 122 1.47 -5.85 -2.10
N VAL A 123 2.78 -5.83 -1.83
CA VAL A 123 3.77 -5.14 -2.66
C VAL A 123 3.84 -5.76 -4.06
N LEU A 124 3.97 -7.08 -4.16
CA LEU A 124 4.02 -7.78 -5.45
C LEU A 124 2.71 -7.64 -6.21
N THR A 125 1.58 -7.74 -5.51
CA THR A 125 0.25 -7.55 -6.12
C THR A 125 0.10 -6.13 -6.65
N THR A 126 0.57 -5.11 -5.92
CA THR A 126 0.55 -3.71 -6.38
C THR A 126 1.39 -3.52 -7.63
N LEU A 127 2.58 -4.11 -7.67
CA LEU A 127 3.47 -4.05 -8.83
C LEU A 127 2.79 -4.65 -10.07
N ASN A 128 2.33 -5.90 -9.97
CA ASN A 128 1.69 -6.60 -11.09
C ASN A 128 0.37 -5.93 -11.53
N LEU A 129 -0.44 -5.47 -10.57
CA LEU A 129 -1.69 -4.77 -10.89
C LEU A 129 -1.43 -3.47 -11.64
N THR A 130 -0.40 -2.70 -11.24
CA THR A 130 -0.07 -1.45 -11.91
C THR A 130 0.41 -1.70 -13.35
N ILE A 131 1.18 -2.77 -13.57
CA ILE A 131 1.59 -3.20 -14.92
C ILE A 131 0.38 -3.66 -15.75
N TRP A 132 -0.54 -4.42 -15.15
CA TRP A 132 -1.74 -4.92 -15.83
C TRP A 132 -2.73 -3.81 -16.21
N LEU A 133 -2.69 -2.69 -15.50
CA LEU A 133 -3.42 -1.47 -15.82
C LEU A 133 -2.71 -0.58 -16.86
N ASP A 134 -1.71 -1.12 -17.57
CA ASP A 134 -0.95 -0.46 -18.64
C ASP A 134 -0.21 0.83 -18.21
N PHE A 135 0.09 0.98 -16.91
CA PHE A 135 0.94 2.05 -16.43
C PHE A 135 2.43 1.73 -16.67
N SER A 136 3.26 2.77 -16.67
CA SER A 136 4.70 2.62 -16.88
C SER A 136 5.35 1.75 -15.79
N ILE A 137 6.38 0.99 -16.17
CA ILE A 137 7.14 0.14 -15.24
C ILE A 137 7.74 0.95 -14.08
N THR A 138 8.15 2.19 -14.34
CA THR A 138 8.64 3.13 -13.32
C THR A 138 7.55 3.44 -12.30
N LEU A 139 6.32 3.71 -12.74
CA LEU A 139 5.21 3.97 -11.82
C LEU A 139 4.85 2.71 -11.03
N ALA A 140 4.85 1.53 -11.66
CA ALA A 140 4.60 0.26 -10.98
C ALA A 140 5.60 -0.02 -9.85
N VAL A 141 6.90 0.15 -10.14
CA VAL A 141 7.97 -0.01 -9.14
C VAL A 141 7.84 1.03 -8.02
N LEU A 142 7.57 2.30 -8.36
CA LEU A 142 7.38 3.34 -7.35
C LEU A 142 6.15 3.06 -6.47
N SER A 143 5.01 2.66 -7.05
CA SER A 143 3.81 2.27 -6.30
C SER A 143 4.11 1.13 -5.32
N ALA A 144 4.85 0.11 -5.77
CA ALA A 144 5.28 -1.00 -4.92
C ALA A 144 6.18 -0.53 -3.76
N ILE A 145 7.11 0.40 -4.00
CA ILE A 145 7.96 1.00 -2.95
C ILE A 145 7.13 1.81 -1.95
N TYR A 146 6.18 2.62 -2.41
CA TYR A 146 5.30 3.40 -1.53
C TYR A 146 4.44 2.49 -0.64
N VAL A 147 3.89 1.43 -1.21
CA VAL A 147 3.13 0.43 -0.47
C VAL A 147 4.00 -0.28 0.55
N LEU A 148 5.21 -0.69 0.17
CA LEU A 148 6.19 -1.33 1.06
C LEU A 148 6.48 -0.42 2.27
N VAL A 149 6.82 0.84 2.02
CA VAL A 149 7.15 1.79 3.09
C VAL A 149 5.95 2.08 3.97
N GLY A 150 4.75 2.25 3.40
CA GLY A 150 3.52 2.42 4.17
C GLY A 150 3.26 1.26 5.13
N CYS A 151 3.26 0.03 4.61
CA CYS A 151 3.03 -1.18 5.39
C CYS A 151 4.13 -1.40 6.45
N LEU A 152 5.40 -1.18 6.12
CA LEU A 152 6.50 -1.30 7.08
C LEU A 152 6.41 -0.23 8.18
N THR A 153 6.05 1.01 7.83
CA THR A 153 5.82 2.08 8.81
C THR A 153 4.80 1.64 9.86
N HIS A 154 3.72 0.98 9.41
CA HIS A 154 2.71 0.42 10.30
C HIS A 154 3.29 -0.63 11.25
N LEU A 155 3.94 -1.68 10.73
CA LEU A 155 4.47 -2.78 11.55
C LEU A 155 5.53 -2.28 12.54
N ILE A 156 6.42 -1.38 12.10
CA ILE A 156 7.45 -0.78 12.96
C ILE A 156 6.80 0.03 14.07
N LEU A 157 5.79 0.83 13.76
CA LEU A 157 5.09 1.64 14.76
C LEU A 157 4.46 0.76 15.84
N ASP A 158 3.89 -0.38 15.47
CA ASP A 158 3.32 -1.31 16.45
C ASP A 158 4.33 -2.01 17.31
N GLU A 159 5.50 -2.28 16.77
CA GLU A 159 6.64 -2.80 17.53
C GLU A 159 7.16 -1.74 18.51
N CYS A 160 7.33 -0.49 18.06
CA CYS A 160 7.74 0.63 18.91
C CYS A 160 6.74 0.90 20.05
N TYR A 161 5.43 0.87 19.79
CA TYR A 161 4.39 1.06 20.81
C TYR A 161 4.15 -0.18 21.70
N SER A 162 4.84 -1.29 21.40
CA SER A 162 4.90 -2.47 22.27
C SER A 162 5.94 -2.32 23.39
N VAL A 163 6.85 -1.34 23.28
CA VAL A 163 7.82 -0.96 24.31
C VAL A 163 7.30 0.24 25.07
N ASP A 164 6.95 0.08 26.35
CA ASP A 164 6.59 1.21 27.21
C ASP A 164 7.87 1.84 27.78
N ILE A 165 8.39 2.85 27.08
CA ILE A 165 9.62 3.56 27.47
C ILE A 165 9.43 4.31 28.81
N ASN A 166 8.20 4.72 29.13
CA ASN A 166 7.89 5.50 30.33
C ASN A 166 7.77 4.61 31.58
N ASN A 167 7.24 3.39 31.44
CA ASN A 167 7.14 2.43 32.54
C ASN A 167 8.24 1.35 32.53
N ARG A 168 9.18 1.37 31.57
CA ARG A 168 10.24 0.36 31.38
C ARG A 168 9.74 -1.07 31.30
N GLU A 169 8.55 -1.27 30.73
CA GLU A 169 7.97 -2.60 30.53
C GLU A 169 7.90 -2.95 29.05
N ILE A 170 8.41 -4.12 28.70
CA ILE A 170 8.23 -4.71 27.38
C ILE A 170 6.92 -5.49 27.43
N LYS A 171 5.95 -5.11 26.59
CA LYS A 171 4.70 -5.86 26.51
C LYS A 171 4.98 -7.24 25.92
N ALA A 172 4.24 -8.25 26.35
CA ALA A 172 4.30 -9.60 25.77
C ALA A 172 4.01 -9.64 24.25
N SER A 173 3.50 -8.55 23.67
CA SER A 173 3.31 -8.38 22.22
C SER A 173 4.56 -7.97 21.44
N PHE A 174 5.68 -7.68 22.11
CA PHE A 174 6.93 -7.33 21.44
C PHE A 174 7.45 -8.52 20.60
N GLY A 175 7.82 -8.26 19.36
CA GLY A 175 8.25 -9.23 18.34
C GLY A 175 7.09 -9.84 17.53
N SER A 176 5.84 -9.52 17.84
CA SER A 176 4.69 -10.08 17.14
C SER A 176 4.33 -9.33 15.85
N ALA A 177 4.75 -8.07 15.70
CA ALA A 177 4.39 -7.23 14.56
C ALA A 177 5.22 -7.54 13.31
N LEU A 178 6.52 -7.75 13.49
CA LEU A 178 7.46 -8.09 12.41
C LEU A 178 7.65 -9.60 12.23
N LYS A 179 6.66 -10.42 12.59
CA LYS A 179 6.72 -11.87 12.33
C LYS A 179 6.82 -12.14 10.84
N LEU A 180 7.61 -13.15 10.45
CA LEU A 180 7.79 -13.51 9.04
C LEU A 180 6.48 -14.01 8.42
N PHE A 181 5.77 -14.88 9.13
CA PHE A 181 4.47 -15.43 8.76
C PHE A 181 3.75 -15.96 10.01
N ASP A 182 2.44 -16.15 9.96
CA ASP A 182 1.67 -16.71 11.09
C ASP A 182 1.51 -18.23 10.95
N THR A 183 1.96 -19.00 11.94
CA THR A 183 1.82 -20.47 11.98
C THR A 183 0.51 -20.94 12.61
N ARG A 184 -0.21 -20.06 13.31
CA ARG A 184 -1.50 -20.39 13.95
C ARG A 184 -2.63 -20.47 12.93
N TYR A 185 -2.52 -19.68 11.85
CA TYR A 185 -3.50 -19.62 10.76
C TYR A 185 -2.93 -20.19 9.46
N ILE A 186 -2.65 -21.50 9.47
CA ILE A 186 -1.89 -22.15 8.39
C ILE A 186 -2.56 -22.04 7.02
N ILE A 187 -3.89 -22.10 6.96
CA ILE A 187 -4.64 -21.99 5.69
C ILE A 187 -4.44 -20.60 5.07
N ALA A 188 -4.63 -19.53 5.86
CA ALA A 188 -4.43 -18.16 5.40
C ALA A 188 -2.98 -17.92 4.94
N THR A 189 -2.01 -18.46 5.69
CA THR A 189 -0.59 -18.37 5.34
C THR A 189 -0.25 -19.16 4.06
N LEU A 190 -0.82 -20.35 3.86
CA LEU A 190 -0.68 -21.10 2.62
C LEU A 190 -1.26 -20.34 1.43
N PHE A 191 -2.45 -19.75 1.57
CA PHE A 191 -3.01 -18.88 0.54
C PHE A 191 -2.07 -17.72 0.21
N GLN A 192 -1.52 -17.02 1.20
CA GLN A 192 -0.54 -15.96 0.96
C GLN A 192 0.66 -16.45 0.15
N PHE A 193 1.27 -17.58 0.53
CA PHE A 193 2.41 -18.12 -0.20
C PHE A 193 2.05 -18.56 -1.62
N THR A 194 0.86 -19.14 -1.85
CA THR A 194 0.38 -19.47 -3.19
C THR A 194 0.27 -18.21 -4.06
N PHE A 195 -0.36 -17.14 -3.54
CA PHE A 195 -0.49 -15.89 -4.29
C PHE A 195 0.84 -15.16 -4.49
N ILE A 196 1.77 -15.24 -3.52
CA ILE A 196 3.15 -14.74 -3.70
C ILE A 196 3.82 -15.51 -4.84
N GLY A 197 3.74 -16.84 -4.85
CA GLY A 197 4.31 -17.67 -5.91
C GLY A 197 3.75 -17.35 -7.28
N LEU A 198 2.43 -17.15 -7.38
CA LEU A 198 1.78 -16.69 -8.62
C LEU A 198 2.31 -15.31 -9.04
N ASN A 199 2.35 -14.34 -8.14
CA ASN A 199 2.87 -13.01 -8.45
C ASN A 199 4.33 -13.03 -8.93
N ILE A 200 5.18 -13.88 -8.34
CA ILE A 200 6.58 -14.05 -8.75
C ILE A 200 6.65 -14.70 -10.14
N TYR A 201 5.84 -15.72 -10.39
CA TYR A 201 5.77 -16.36 -11.71
C TYR A 201 5.38 -15.34 -12.79
N TRP A 202 4.38 -14.51 -12.54
CA TRP A 202 3.99 -13.43 -13.46
C TRP A 202 5.09 -12.37 -13.64
N MET A 203 5.72 -11.95 -12.54
CA MET A 203 6.81 -10.98 -12.54
C MET A 203 8.03 -11.48 -13.34
N SER A 204 8.24 -12.79 -13.44
CA SER A 204 9.39 -13.37 -14.13
C SER A 204 9.49 -12.96 -15.60
N ASN A 205 8.36 -12.68 -16.25
CA ASN A 205 8.32 -12.23 -17.64
C ASN A 205 8.88 -10.80 -17.85
N GLY A 206 8.90 -9.97 -16.80
CA GLY A 206 9.35 -8.57 -16.83
C GLY A 206 10.55 -8.28 -15.92
N TYR A 207 11.25 -9.32 -15.47
CA TYR A 207 12.30 -9.20 -14.44
C TYR A 207 13.41 -8.22 -14.84
N ASP A 208 13.88 -8.29 -16.09
CA ASP A 208 14.97 -7.44 -16.58
C ASP A 208 14.56 -5.96 -16.59
N GLU A 209 13.35 -5.64 -17.02
CA GLU A 209 12.83 -4.27 -17.03
C GLU A 209 12.67 -3.71 -15.61
N ILE A 210 12.16 -4.52 -14.68
CA ILE A 210 12.01 -4.14 -13.27
C ILE A 210 13.40 -3.88 -12.65
N SER A 211 14.35 -4.79 -12.89
CA SER A 211 15.73 -4.67 -12.39
C SER A 211 16.42 -3.41 -12.93
N ASN A 212 16.32 -3.17 -14.24
CA ASN A 212 16.86 -1.98 -14.89
C ASN A 212 16.23 -0.70 -14.37
N THR A 213 14.91 -0.72 -14.10
CA THR A 213 14.19 0.41 -13.52
C THR A 213 14.67 0.70 -12.09
N LEU A 214 14.87 -0.32 -11.26
CA LEU A 214 15.42 -0.15 -9.91
C LEU A 214 16.84 0.43 -9.94
N LEU A 215 17.68 -0.04 -10.86
CA LEU A 215 19.03 0.51 -11.07
C LEU A 215 18.98 1.96 -11.53
N HIS A 216 18.07 2.31 -12.44
CA HIS A 216 17.86 3.68 -12.88
C HIS A 216 17.45 4.57 -11.71
N ILE A 217 16.42 4.19 -10.94
CA ILE A 217 15.96 4.93 -9.75
C ILE A 217 17.12 5.14 -8.77
N LYS A 218 17.88 4.07 -8.46
CA LYS A 218 19.06 4.15 -7.57
C LYS A 218 20.07 5.17 -8.08
N ASN A 219 20.44 5.11 -9.36
CA ASN A 219 21.45 6.00 -9.94
C ASN A 219 20.98 7.46 -9.91
N THR A 220 19.70 7.71 -10.22
CA THR A 220 19.11 9.05 -10.16
C THR A 220 19.10 9.60 -8.74
N LEU A 221 18.79 8.76 -7.74
CA LEU A 221 18.83 9.17 -6.32
C LEU A 221 20.25 9.52 -5.85
N ILE A 222 21.27 8.79 -6.31
CA ILE A 222 22.68 9.08 -5.99
C ILE A 222 23.11 10.43 -6.57
N GLN A 223 22.58 10.81 -7.73
CA GLN A 223 22.89 12.07 -8.41
C GLN A 223 22.04 13.25 -7.92
N MET A 224 21.14 13.04 -6.96
CA MET A 224 20.24 14.08 -6.47
C MET A 224 21.02 15.21 -5.80
N GLN A 225 20.69 16.46 -6.18
CA GLN A 225 21.24 17.63 -5.53
C GLN A 225 20.47 17.92 -4.23
N PHE A 226 21.14 17.77 -3.09
CA PHE A 226 20.56 18.08 -1.77
C PHE A 226 20.56 19.57 -1.45
N LEU A 227 21.56 20.30 -1.95
CA LEU A 227 21.72 21.74 -1.72
C LEU A 227 21.39 22.51 -2.99
N PRO A 228 20.81 23.72 -2.86
CA PRO A 228 20.52 24.56 -4.00
C PRO A 228 21.81 24.91 -4.74
N ASN A 229 21.79 24.80 -6.06
CA ASN A 229 22.91 25.24 -6.88
C ASN A 229 22.95 26.78 -6.89
N LEU A 230 23.77 27.37 -6.03
CA LEU A 230 23.89 28.82 -5.87
C LEU A 230 24.38 29.55 -7.14
N THR A 231 25.00 28.83 -8.09
CA THR A 231 25.44 29.40 -9.37
C THR A 231 24.27 29.79 -10.28
N LYS A 232 23.08 29.21 -10.09
CA LYS A 232 21.85 29.61 -10.84
C LYS A 232 21.29 30.97 -10.43
N TYR A 233 21.73 31.53 -9.30
CA TYR A 233 21.21 32.78 -8.73
C TYR A 233 22.22 33.93 -8.79
N GLN A 234 23.34 33.74 -9.49
CA GLN A 234 24.28 34.82 -9.80
C GLN A 234 23.76 35.57 -11.03
N PHE A 235 23.22 36.76 -10.79
CA PHE A 235 22.80 37.72 -11.83
C PHE A 235 24.01 38.37 -12.49
#